data_AF-A0A2M7FX84-F1
#
_entry.id   AF-A0A2M7FX84-F1
#
_cell.length_a   1.000
_cell.length_b   1.000
_cell.length_c   1.000
_cell.angle_alpha   90.00
_cell.angle_beta   90.00
_cell.angle_gamma   90.00
#
_symmetry.space_group_name_H-M   'P 1'
#
loop_
_entity.id
_entity.type
_entity.pdbx_description
1 polymer ?
#
loop_
_entity_poly.entity_id
_entity_poly.type
_entity_poly.pdbx_seq_one_letter_code
_entity_poly.pdbx_strand_id
1 'polypeptide(L)'
;MKKRLIPLIALILTACPANPPANLTPSASPTPTASPTPVPTPVPTATPQPTAEPTTTPSAEPTPTPSPTPWPGIVSSPTPLPVSTTNSMGMNFVRIEAGAFIMGSPSTETGHTSDETQRSVTLTKPYLIQTTEVTQAQWKAIMENNPAQFQKPEDLNRPIESITWDQVQDFLARLNAKGPEKYRLPTEAEWEYAARAGATGLYFFGDNARFLKDFAWFVETSGDPPMPQPVGKKRANLFGLYDIQGNVSEFVADNYTGEISSAPQVDPVGPAASAHRLYRDCHYAQPAEACRLAARHLIRPDFVLKGQVGFRLVME
;
A
#
# COMPACT_ATOMS: atom_id res chain seq x y z
N MET A 1 38.66 -41.86 9.51
CA MET A 1 38.00 -40.57 9.85
C MET A 1 37.79 -39.78 8.55
N LYS A 2 36.60 -39.86 7.95
CA LYS A 2 36.28 -39.20 6.67
C LYS A 2 35.67 -37.82 6.97
N LYS A 3 36.38 -36.74 6.67
CA LYS A 3 35.85 -35.37 6.72
C LYS A 3 34.92 -35.16 5.52
N ARG A 4 33.64 -34.89 5.77
CA ARG A 4 32.67 -34.47 4.75
C ARG A 4 32.82 -32.97 4.53
N LEU A 5 33.17 -32.60 3.31
CA LEU A 5 33.19 -31.23 2.80
C LEU A 5 31.78 -30.90 2.32
N ILE A 6 31.17 -29.83 2.85
CA ILE A 6 29.87 -29.30 2.44
C ILE A 6 30.13 -28.37 1.25
N PRO A 7 29.45 -28.50 0.09
CA PRO A 7 29.62 -27.54 -0.99
C PRO A 7 28.79 -26.29 -0.72
N LEU A 8 29.46 -25.15 -0.81
CA LEU A 8 28.90 -23.81 -0.85
C LEU A 8 28.16 -23.64 -2.18
N ILE A 9 26.83 -23.63 -2.18
CA ILE A 9 26.03 -23.32 -3.38
C ILE A 9 26.01 -21.79 -3.52
N ALA A 10 26.79 -21.30 -4.49
CA ALA A 10 26.70 -19.93 -4.97
C ALA A 10 25.36 -19.73 -5.69
N LEU A 11 24.50 -18.88 -5.14
CA LEU A 11 23.26 -18.46 -5.79
C LEU A 11 23.62 -17.50 -6.93
N ILE A 12 23.34 -17.91 -8.16
CA ILE A 12 23.51 -17.12 -9.37
C ILE A 12 22.51 -15.96 -9.31
N LEU A 13 22.99 -14.75 -8.98
CA LEU A 13 22.30 -13.51 -9.35
C LEU A 13 22.42 -13.36 -10.88
N THR A 14 21.32 -13.54 -11.59
CA THR A 14 21.17 -13.05 -12.95
C THR A 14 21.11 -11.52 -12.91
N ALA A 15 22.29 -10.90 -12.97
CA ALA A 15 22.44 -9.49 -13.27
C ALA A 15 21.95 -9.23 -14.71
N CYS A 16 21.11 -8.21 -14.89
CA CYS A 16 20.83 -7.63 -16.21
C CYS A 16 22.15 -7.25 -16.91
N PRO A 17 22.30 -7.48 -18.23
CA PRO A 17 23.51 -7.11 -18.94
C PRO A 17 23.69 -5.58 -18.95
N ALA A 18 24.83 -5.14 -18.45
CA ALA A 18 25.29 -3.77 -18.56
C ALA A 18 25.48 -3.38 -20.04
N ASN A 19 24.91 -2.24 -20.45
CA ASN A 19 25.18 -1.66 -21.76
C ASN A 19 26.68 -1.29 -21.88
N PRO A 20 27.31 -1.51 -23.06
CA PRO A 20 28.68 -1.11 -23.30
C PRO A 20 28.85 0.42 -23.30
N PRO A 21 30.03 0.94 -22.93
CA PRO A 21 30.26 2.38 -22.85
C PRO A 21 30.12 3.05 -24.23
N ALA A 22 29.32 4.11 -24.28
CA ALA A 22 29.17 4.96 -25.45
C ALA A 22 30.53 5.58 -25.82
N ASN A 23 30.92 5.37 -27.07
CA ASN A 23 32.14 5.87 -27.67
C ASN A 23 32.05 7.40 -27.83
N LEU A 24 32.96 8.14 -27.22
CA LEU A 24 33.06 9.59 -27.35
C LEU A 24 33.65 9.94 -28.73
N THR A 25 32.82 10.49 -29.61
CA THR A 25 33.28 11.17 -30.84
C THR A 25 33.25 12.70 -30.65
N PRO A 26 34.20 13.43 -31.26
CA PRO A 26 34.41 14.84 -30.96
C PRO A 26 33.38 15.78 -31.60
N SER A 27 33.01 16.75 -30.77
CA SER A 27 32.31 18.03 -31.01
C SER A 27 32.35 18.57 -32.46
N ALA A 28 31.17 18.74 -33.04
CA ALA A 28 30.94 19.61 -34.20
C ALA A 28 30.32 20.93 -33.72
N SER A 29 30.88 22.04 -34.19
CA SER A 29 30.55 23.44 -33.86
C SER A 29 29.07 23.81 -34.03
N PRO A 30 28.56 24.80 -33.28
CA PRO A 30 27.15 25.20 -33.30
C PRO A 30 26.79 26.03 -34.54
N THR A 31 25.73 25.62 -35.22
CA THR A 31 25.04 26.39 -36.28
C THR A 31 24.21 27.52 -35.66
N PRO A 32 24.13 28.72 -36.28
CA PRO A 32 23.53 29.91 -35.68
C PRO A 32 22.03 29.78 -35.37
N THR A 33 21.68 30.33 -34.21
CA THR A 33 20.36 30.51 -33.62
C THR A 33 19.41 31.29 -34.54
N ALA A 34 18.26 30.70 -34.89
CA ALA A 34 17.14 31.43 -35.48
C ALA A 34 16.43 32.27 -34.41
N SER A 35 16.18 33.54 -34.70
CA SER A 35 15.45 34.49 -33.86
C SER A 35 14.05 33.99 -33.48
N PRO A 36 13.56 34.24 -32.26
CA PRO A 36 12.19 33.93 -31.89
C PRO A 36 11.21 34.91 -32.55
N THR A 37 10.23 34.35 -33.25
CA THR A 37 9.04 35.06 -33.75
C THR A 37 8.24 35.64 -32.56
N PRO A 38 7.69 36.87 -32.64
CA PRO A 38 6.93 37.46 -31.54
C PRO A 38 5.65 36.68 -31.26
N VAL A 39 5.43 36.38 -29.97
CA VAL A 39 4.20 35.80 -29.42
C VAL A 39 3.08 36.85 -29.49
N PRO A 40 1.90 36.56 -30.07
CA PRO A 40 0.78 37.48 -30.03
C PRO A 40 0.20 37.58 -28.61
N THR A 41 -0.03 38.82 -28.17
CA THR A 41 -0.67 39.18 -26.90
C THR A 41 -2.12 38.67 -26.85
N PRO A 42 -2.58 38.07 -25.74
CA PRO A 42 -4.00 37.71 -25.61
C PRO A 42 -4.87 38.97 -25.48
N VAL A 43 -5.90 39.05 -26.33
CA VAL A 43 -6.99 40.03 -26.25
C VAL A 43 -7.88 39.67 -25.06
N PRO A 44 -8.24 40.61 -24.16
CA PRO A 44 -9.20 40.33 -23.10
C PRO A 44 -10.61 40.19 -23.69
N THR A 45 -11.15 38.97 -23.68
CA THR A 45 -12.56 38.71 -24.02
C THR A 45 -13.44 39.12 -22.85
N ALA A 46 -14.47 39.92 -23.17
CA ALA A 46 -15.43 40.47 -22.23
C ALA A 46 -16.24 39.40 -21.48
N THR A 47 -16.46 39.64 -20.20
CA THR A 47 -17.37 38.90 -19.32
C THR A 47 -18.83 39.04 -19.78
N PRO A 48 -19.58 37.95 -20.02
CA PRO A 48 -21.02 38.06 -20.21
C PRO A 48 -21.75 38.25 -18.86
N GLN A 49 -22.61 39.26 -18.84
CA GLN A 49 -23.56 39.62 -17.79
C GLN A 49 -24.64 38.53 -17.60
N PRO A 50 -25.14 38.26 -16.38
CA PRO A 50 -26.12 37.20 -16.15
C PRO A 50 -27.49 37.55 -16.76
N THR A 51 -28.01 36.64 -17.59
CA THR A 51 -29.36 36.68 -18.14
C THR A 51 -30.37 36.15 -17.11
N ALA A 52 -31.49 36.86 -17.01
CA ALA A 52 -32.59 36.64 -16.06
C ALA A 52 -33.22 35.24 -16.14
N GLU A 53 -33.64 34.74 -14.97
CA GLU A 53 -34.42 33.51 -14.76
C GLU A 53 -35.80 33.58 -15.45
N PRO A 54 -36.29 32.47 -16.04
CA PRO A 54 -37.69 32.35 -16.42
C PRO A 54 -38.55 31.84 -15.26
N THR A 55 -39.58 32.64 -14.96
CA THR A 55 -40.76 32.38 -14.13
C THR A 55 -41.35 30.98 -14.31
N THR A 56 -41.55 30.26 -13.22
CA THR A 56 -42.25 28.96 -13.18
C THR A 56 -43.78 29.13 -13.16
N THR A 57 -44.45 28.43 -14.07
CA THR A 57 -45.91 28.23 -14.08
C THR A 57 -46.27 27.07 -13.12
N PRO A 58 -47.35 27.15 -12.31
CA PRO A 58 -47.69 26.09 -11.37
C PRO A 58 -48.31 24.90 -12.11
N SER A 59 -47.69 23.72 -11.95
CA SER A 59 -48.22 22.43 -12.39
C SER A 59 -49.20 21.87 -11.34
N ALA A 60 -50.32 21.34 -11.81
CA ALA A 60 -51.37 20.74 -11.00
C ALA A 60 -50.88 19.57 -10.13
N GLU A 61 -51.43 19.53 -8.92
CA GLU A 61 -51.20 18.56 -7.85
C GLU A 61 -51.82 17.18 -8.17
N PRO A 62 -51.07 16.06 -8.10
CA PRO A 62 -51.66 14.74 -8.14
C PRO A 62 -52.15 14.31 -6.75
N THR A 63 -53.39 13.82 -6.70
CA THR A 63 -54.08 13.28 -5.52
C THR A 63 -53.28 12.13 -4.87
N PRO A 64 -53.12 12.09 -3.52
CA PRO A 64 -52.38 11.01 -2.88
C PRO A 64 -53.20 9.71 -2.80
N THR A 65 -52.61 8.63 -3.31
CA THR A 65 -53.01 7.24 -3.05
C THR A 65 -52.73 6.89 -1.58
N PRO A 66 -53.61 6.17 -0.86
CA PRO A 66 -53.36 5.81 0.54
C PRO A 66 -52.16 4.86 0.67
N SER A 67 -51.21 5.26 1.51
CA SER A 67 -50.03 4.49 1.90
C SER A 67 -50.43 3.28 2.76
N PRO A 68 -49.90 2.06 2.51
CA PRO A 68 -50.11 0.95 3.42
C PRO A 68 -49.39 1.21 4.75
N THR A 69 -50.08 0.90 5.85
CA THR A 69 -49.61 0.97 7.23
C THR A 69 -48.26 0.27 7.43
N PRO A 70 -47.26 0.92 8.08
CA PRO A 70 -46.01 0.27 8.39
C PRO A 70 -46.19 -0.71 9.57
N TRP A 71 -45.74 -1.95 9.37
CA TRP A 71 -45.54 -2.91 10.45
C TRP A 71 -44.37 -2.46 11.34
N PRO A 72 -44.41 -2.69 12.67
CA PRO A 72 -43.31 -2.34 13.56
C PRO A 72 -42.18 -3.37 13.43
N GLY A 73 -41.37 -3.23 12.39
CA GLY A 73 -40.08 -3.89 12.27
C GLY A 73 -38.99 -2.87 12.56
N ILE A 74 -38.27 -3.03 13.66
CA ILE A 74 -37.02 -2.31 13.90
C ILE A 74 -36.05 -2.75 12.80
N VAL A 75 -35.92 -1.92 11.76
CA VAL A 75 -34.81 -2.02 10.81
C VAL A 75 -33.60 -1.48 11.57
N SER A 76 -32.90 -2.35 12.31
CA SER A 76 -31.61 -2.01 12.89
C SER A 76 -30.67 -1.70 11.72
N SER A 77 -30.51 -0.42 11.41
CA SER A 77 -29.46 0.04 10.50
C SER A 77 -28.12 -0.46 11.06
N PRO A 78 -27.22 -1.00 10.23
CA PRO A 78 -25.92 -1.43 10.73
C PRO A 78 -25.21 -0.24 11.38
N THR A 79 -24.73 -0.43 12.59
CA THR A 79 -23.92 0.57 13.30
C THR A 79 -22.70 0.90 12.42
N PRO A 80 -22.44 2.19 12.12
CA PRO A 80 -21.27 2.57 11.33
C PRO A 80 -19.98 2.16 12.07
N LEU A 81 -18.97 1.71 11.32
CA LEU A 81 -17.66 1.34 11.87
C LEU A 81 -17.10 2.50 12.73
N PRO A 82 -16.46 2.25 13.88
CA PRO A 82 -15.84 3.31 14.68
C PRO A 82 -14.68 3.98 13.93
N VAL A 83 -14.39 5.25 14.19
CA VAL A 83 -13.25 5.97 13.56
C VAL A 83 -11.91 5.32 13.91
N SER A 84 -11.78 4.83 15.13
CA SER A 84 -10.66 4.03 15.60
C SER A 84 -11.13 3.08 16.68
N THR A 85 -10.45 1.94 16.83
CA THR A 85 -10.78 0.98 17.88
C THR A 85 -9.54 0.18 18.27
N THR A 86 -9.56 -0.39 19.47
CA THR A 86 -8.53 -1.29 19.98
C THR A 86 -9.18 -2.62 20.28
N ASN A 87 -8.66 -3.70 19.70
CA ASN A 87 -9.21 -5.03 19.98
C ASN A 87 -8.79 -5.54 21.37
N SER A 88 -9.33 -6.70 21.75
CA SER A 88 -9.03 -7.36 23.03
C SER A 88 -7.54 -7.69 23.27
N MET A 89 -6.71 -7.64 22.23
CA MET A 89 -5.26 -7.90 22.30
C MET A 89 -4.41 -6.62 22.26
N GLY A 90 -5.03 -5.45 22.31
CA GLY A 90 -4.31 -4.17 22.28
C GLY A 90 -3.82 -3.75 20.88
N MET A 91 -4.31 -4.37 19.80
CA MET A 91 -4.05 -3.90 18.43
C MET A 91 -4.95 -2.71 18.13
N ASN A 92 -4.37 -1.60 17.66
CA ASN A 92 -5.10 -0.40 17.28
C ASN A 92 -5.42 -0.42 15.80
N PHE A 93 -6.65 -0.04 15.46
CA PHE A 93 -7.16 0.06 14.10
C PHE A 93 -7.73 1.45 13.85
N VAL A 94 -7.62 1.92 12.62
CA VAL A 94 -8.21 3.17 12.14
C VAL A 94 -9.12 2.90 10.96
N ARG A 95 -10.24 3.63 10.87
CA ARG A 95 -11.21 3.52 9.79
C ARG A 95 -10.70 4.25 8.57
N ILE A 96 -10.64 3.54 7.47
CA ILE A 96 -10.40 4.08 6.15
C ILE A 96 -11.75 4.17 5.46
N GLU A 97 -12.14 5.38 5.03
CA GLU A 97 -13.41 5.58 4.34
C GLU A 97 -13.41 4.97 2.93
N ALA A 98 -14.58 4.53 2.49
CA ALA A 98 -14.81 4.20 1.08
C ALA A 98 -14.41 5.38 0.18
N GLY A 99 -13.89 5.09 -1.00
CA GLY A 99 -13.43 6.13 -1.90
C GLY A 99 -12.81 5.57 -3.17
N ALA A 100 -12.36 6.48 -4.04
CA ALA A 100 -11.69 6.12 -5.28
C ALA A 100 -10.31 6.77 -5.35
N PHE A 101 -9.37 6.08 -5.98
CA PHE A 101 -8.01 6.57 -6.20
C PHE A 101 -7.42 6.04 -7.50
N ILE A 102 -6.29 6.62 -7.90
CA ILE A 102 -5.45 6.07 -8.97
C ILE A 102 -4.42 5.15 -8.33
N MET A 103 -4.53 3.86 -8.63
CA MET A 103 -3.59 2.83 -8.20
C MET A 103 -2.50 2.64 -9.25
N GLY A 104 -1.27 2.38 -8.83
CA GLY A 104 -0.10 2.25 -9.70
C GLY A 104 0.69 3.55 -9.89
N SER A 105 1.68 3.53 -10.77
CA SER A 105 2.60 4.64 -11.04
C SER A 105 2.57 5.08 -12.50
N PRO A 106 2.72 6.38 -12.80
CA PRO A 106 2.84 6.83 -14.19
C PRO A 106 4.10 6.24 -14.81
N SER A 107 4.09 6.01 -16.13
CA SER A 107 5.24 5.43 -16.84
C SER A 107 6.51 6.31 -16.81
N THR A 108 6.36 7.58 -16.42
CA THR A 108 7.45 8.54 -16.21
C THR A 108 8.02 8.51 -14.79
N GLU A 109 7.40 7.77 -13.86
CA GLU A 109 7.90 7.62 -12.50
C GLU A 109 9.24 6.87 -12.50
N THR A 110 10.22 7.39 -11.79
CA THR A 110 11.51 6.70 -11.66
C THR A 110 11.31 5.41 -10.86
N GLY A 111 11.73 4.28 -11.44
CA GLY A 111 11.53 2.96 -10.86
C GLY A 111 10.22 2.27 -11.27
N HIS A 112 9.40 2.89 -12.13
CA HIS A 112 8.21 2.28 -12.69
C HIS A 112 8.51 0.92 -13.35
N THR A 113 7.62 -0.04 -13.10
CA THR A 113 7.62 -1.37 -13.74
C THR A 113 6.29 -1.62 -14.45
N SER A 114 6.29 -2.54 -15.42
CA SER A 114 5.12 -2.80 -16.28
C SER A 114 3.88 -3.29 -15.52
N ASP A 115 4.08 -3.84 -14.33
CA ASP A 115 3.04 -4.34 -13.44
C ASP A 115 2.51 -3.24 -12.48
N GLU A 116 2.90 -1.98 -12.66
CA GLU A 116 2.40 -0.81 -11.93
C GLU A 116 1.46 0.08 -12.77
N THR A 117 0.88 -0.47 -13.84
CA THR A 117 -0.03 0.26 -14.76
C THR A 117 -1.13 1.02 -13.99
N GLN A 118 -1.24 2.33 -14.26
CA GLN A 118 -2.24 3.19 -13.62
C GLN A 118 -3.67 2.80 -14.00
N ARG A 119 -4.54 2.76 -12.98
CA ARG A 119 -5.96 2.47 -13.13
C ARG A 119 -6.77 3.12 -12.02
N SER A 120 -8.03 3.45 -12.31
CA SER A 120 -8.97 3.91 -11.29
C SER A 120 -9.47 2.72 -10.49
N VAL A 121 -9.36 2.80 -9.17
CA VAL A 121 -9.90 1.79 -8.25
C VAL A 121 -10.90 2.47 -7.33
N THR A 122 -12.07 1.86 -7.16
CA THR A 122 -13.10 2.26 -6.19
C THR A 122 -13.20 1.20 -5.09
N LEU A 123 -13.01 1.61 -3.85
CA LEU A 123 -13.30 0.81 -2.65
C LEU A 123 -14.69 1.21 -2.14
N THR A 124 -15.64 0.28 -2.16
CA THR A 124 -17.07 0.61 -1.94
C THR A 124 -17.47 0.65 -0.47
N LYS A 125 -16.63 0.11 0.42
CA LYS A 125 -16.91 0.00 1.85
C LYS A 125 -15.76 0.56 2.67
N PRO A 126 -16.06 1.21 3.80
CA PRO A 126 -15.03 1.51 4.77
C PRO A 126 -14.51 0.20 5.40
N TYR A 127 -13.27 0.23 5.86
CA TYR A 127 -12.63 -0.89 6.55
C TYR A 127 -11.73 -0.37 7.67
N LEU A 128 -11.49 -1.20 8.68
CA LEU A 128 -10.56 -0.90 9.76
C LEU A 128 -9.22 -1.54 9.44
N ILE A 129 -8.14 -0.77 9.41
CA ILE A 129 -6.78 -1.30 9.19
C ILE A 129 -5.90 -1.02 10.40
N GLN A 130 -5.04 -1.98 10.75
CA GLN A 130 -4.14 -1.88 11.88
C GLN A 130 -3.15 -0.73 11.65
N THR A 131 -2.96 0.10 12.68
CA THR A 131 -2.14 1.31 12.58
C THR A 131 -0.65 1.03 12.40
N THR A 132 -0.19 -0.18 12.76
CA THR A 132 1.18 -0.65 12.64
C THR A 132 1.19 -2.04 11.98
N GLU A 133 2.37 -2.53 11.64
CA GLU A 133 2.58 -3.95 11.37
C GLU A 133 2.22 -4.79 12.63
N VAL A 134 1.92 -6.07 12.42
CA VAL A 134 1.77 -7.04 13.52
C VAL A 134 3.11 -7.20 14.22
N THR A 135 3.12 -7.07 15.54
CA THR A 135 4.37 -7.18 16.32
C THR A 135 4.71 -8.63 16.65
N GLN A 136 5.98 -8.88 17.00
CA GLN A 136 6.41 -10.18 17.52
C GLN A 136 5.64 -10.58 18.79
N ALA A 137 5.28 -9.63 19.64
CA ALA A 137 4.45 -9.87 20.83
C ALA A 137 3.05 -10.40 20.44
N GLN A 138 2.40 -9.73 19.48
CA GLN A 138 1.09 -10.09 18.97
C GLN A 138 1.12 -11.46 18.28
N TRP A 139 2.12 -11.71 17.44
CA TRP A 139 2.36 -13.02 16.83
C TRP A 139 2.48 -14.12 17.89
N LYS A 140 3.38 -13.93 18.85
CA LYS A 140 3.66 -14.92 19.90
C LYS A 140 2.43 -15.23 20.76
N ALA A 141 1.57 -14.25 21.01
CA ALA A 141 0.32 -14.44 21.76
C ALA A 141 -0.70 -15.35 21.03
N ILE A 142 -0.61 -15.47 19.70
CA ILE A 142 -1.51 -16.29 18.88
C ILE A 142 -0.87 -17.62 18.47
N MET A 143 0.40 -17.58 18.08
CA MET A 143 1.11 -18.70 17.46
C MET A 143 1.98 -19.48 18.43
N GLU A 144 2.19 -18.96 19.64
CA GLU A 144 2.97 -19.57 20.73
C GLU A 144 4.45 -19.80 20.40
N ASN A 145 4.93 -19.21 19.30
CA ASN A 145 6.32 -19.21 18.87
C ASN A 145 6.75 -17.81 18.40
N ASN A 146 8.03 -17.64 18.06
CA ASN A 146 8.52 -16.44 17.40
C ASN A 146 9.60 -16.82 16.36
N PRO A 147 9.26 -16.89 15.06
CA PRO A 147 10.20 -17.25 14.00
C PRO A 147 11.08 -16.07 13.52
N ALA A 148 10.87 -14.85 14.03
CA ALA A 148 11.63 -13.67 13.62
C ALA A 148 13.15 -13.91 13.66
N GLN A 149 13.87 -13.39 12.66
CA GLN A 149 15.32 -13.34 12.67
C GLN A 149 15.83 -12.31 13.70
N PHE A 150 15.16 -11.15 13.79
CA PHE A 150 15.58 -10.04 14.64
C PHE A 150 14.80 -10.04 15.96
N GLN A 151 15.09 -11.02 16.81
CA GLN A 151 14.50 -11.14 18.13
C GLN A 151 15.27 -10.34 19.17
N LYS A 152 14.52 -9.66 20.03
CA LYS A 152 15.02 -9.05 21.26
C LYS A 152 14.09 -9.48 22.40
N PRO A 153 14.43 -10.52 23.20
CA PRO A 153 13.52 -11.11 24.18
C PRO A 153 12.90 -10.10 25.17
N GLU A 154 13.63 -9.03 25.48
CA GLU A 154 13.21 -7.93 26.34
C GLU A 154 12.33 -6.86 25.65
N ASP A 155 12.20 -6.89 24.32
CA ASP A 155 11.40 -5.94 23.54
C ASP A 155 10.83 -6.60 22.27
N LEU A 156 9.60 -7.08 22.37
CA LEU A 156 8.87 -7.76 21.30
C LEU A 156 8.01 -6.80 20.44
N ASN A 157 8.30 -5.49 20.46
CA ASN A 157 7.55 -4.48 19.70
C ASN A 157 8.03 -4.28 18.26
N ARG A 158 9.03 -5.05 17.80
CA ARG A 158 9.40 -5.12 16.38
C ARG A 158 8.32 -5.84 15.57
N PRO A 159 8.20 -5.57 14.27
CA PRO A 159 7.31 -6.33 13.41
C PRO A 159 7.70 -7.81 13.42
N ILE A 160 6.70 -8.69 13.30
CA ILE A 160 6.95 -10.08 12.99
C ILE A 160 7.46 -10.19 11.54
N GLU A 161 8.51 -10.96 11.34
CA GLU A 161 9.11 -11.25 10.04
C GLU A 161 9.66 -12.69 9.99
N SER A 162 10.27 -13.09 8.88
CA SER A 162 10.74 -14.48 8.65
C SER A 162 9.60 -15.50 8.70
N ILE A 163 8.44 -15.11 8.17
CA ILE A 163 7.23 -15.93 8.08
C ILE A 163 6.84 -16.17 6.63
N THR A 164 6.12 -17.27 6.37
CA THR A 164 5.49 -17.51 5.08
C THR A 164 4.09 -16.91 5.03
N TRP A 165 3.55 -16.71 3.82
CA TRP A 165 2.16 -16.29 3.64
C TRP A 165 1.17 -17.30 4.24
N ASP A 166 1.47 -18.60 4.13
CA ASP A 166 0.63 -19.66 4.72
C ASP A 166 0.61 -19.59 6.26
N GLN A 167 1.75 -19.27 6.90
CA GLN A 167 1.80 -19.05 8.35
C GLN A 167 0.98 -17.83 8.78
N VAL A 168 0.87 -16.81 7.92
CA VAL A 168 -0.05 -15.69 8.16
C VAL A 168 -1.50 -16.16 8.13
N GLN A 169 -1.87 -17.08 7.23
CA GLN A 169 -3.23 -17.65 7.24
C GLN A 169 -3.51 -18.47 8.50
N ASP A 170 -2.53 -19.23 8.99
CA ASP A 170 -2.65 -19.94 10.27
C ASP A 170 -2.85 -18.96 11.44
N PHE A 171 -2.10 -17.86 11.45
CA PHE A 171 -2.26 -16.77 12.43
C PHE A 171 -3.69 -16.20 12.37
N LEU A 172 -4.19 -15.87 11.17
CA LEU A 172 -5.54 -15.33 10.96
C LEU A 172 -6.61 -16.31 11.42
N ALA A 173 -6.48 -17.60 11.09
CA ALA A 173 -7.42 -18.64 11.50
C ALA A 173 -7.51 -18.75 13.03
N ARG A 174 -6.35 -18.76 13.72
CA ARG A 174 -6.30 -18.81 15.18
C ARG A 174 -6.83 -17.55 15.83
N LEU A 175 -6.51 -16.37 15.28
CA LEU A 175 -7.02 -15.10 15.75
C LEU A 175 -8.55 -15.04 15.61
N ASN A 176 -9.09 -15.39 14.45
CA ASN A 176 -10.53 -15.39 14.16
C ASN A 176 -11.33 -16.40 15.00
N ALA A 177 -10.66 -17.41 15.57
CA ALA A 177 -11.26 -18.37 16.49
C ALA A 177 -11.35 -17.85 17.95
N LYS A 178 -10.66 -16.77 18.30
CA LYS A 178 -10.67 -16.22 19.67
C LYS A 178 -11.89 -15.36 20.00
N GLY A 179 -12.63 -14.88 19.00
CA GLY A 179 -13.73 -13.94 19.23
C GLY A 179 -14.65 -13.70 18.03
N PRO A 180 -15.64 -12.82 18.20
CA PRO A 180 -16.60 -12.49 17.16
C PRO A 180 -15.98 -11.65 16.04
N GLU A 181 -14.96 -10.85 16.36
CA GLU A 181 -14.19 -10.04 15.41
C GLU A 181 -13.60 -10.91 14.30
N LYS A 182 -13.51 -10.34 13.09
CA LYS A 182 -12.95 -11.01 11.92
C LYS A 182 -11.80 -10.19 11.34
N TYR A 183 -10.72 -10.90 11.04
CA TYR A 183 -9.46 -10.37 10.60
C TYR A 183 -9.02 -11.03 9.31
N ARG A 184 -8.40 -10.24 8.44
CA ARG A 184 -7.79 -10.70 7.18
C ARG A 184 -6.59 -9.83 6.83
N LEU A 185 -5.85 -10.24 5.81
CA LEU A 185 -4.93 -9.34 5.13
C LEU A 185 -5.70 -8.26 4.35
N PRO A 186 -5.16 -7.03 4.20
CA PRO A 186 -5.69 -6.09 3.23
C PRO A 186 -5.57 -6.66 1.82
N THR A 187 -6.47 -6.27 0.92
CA THR A 187 -6.19 -6.42 -0.52
C THR A 187 -5.05 -5.49 -0.92
N GLU A 188 -4.43 -5.76 -2.06
CA GLU A 188 -3.40 -4.88 -2.62
C GLU A 188 -3.92 -3.43 -2.76
N ALA A 189 -5.16 -3.30 -3.23
CA ALA A 189 -5.80 -2.01 -3.43
C ALA A 189 -6.11 -1.29 -2.11
N GLU A 190 -6.61 -2.02 -1.10
CA GLU A 190 -6.82 -1.46 0.24
C GLU A 190 -5.50 -1.01 0.87
N TRP A 191 -4.42 -1.79 0.69
CA TRP A 191 -3.10 -1.42 1.19
C TRP A 191 -2.61 -0.13 0.54
N GLU A 192 -2.64 -0.04 -0.80
CA GLU A 192 -2.11 1.14 -1.50
C GLU A 192 -2.97 2.39 -1.28
N TYR A 193 -4.29 2.24 -1.21
CA TYR A 193 -5.20 3.35 -0.87
C TYR A 193 -4.87 3.91 0.52
N ALA A 194 -4.71 3.02 1.50
CA ALA A 194 -4.36 3.36 2.86
C ALA A 194 -2.97 3.98 2.96
N ALA A 195 -1.98 3.45 2.23
CA ALA A 195 -0.62 3.95 2.18
C ALA A 195 -0.54 5.37 1.58
N ARG A 196 -1.24 5.60 0.46
CA ARG A 196 -1.32 6.89 -0.22
C ARG A 196 -1.94 7.97 0.65
N ALA A 197 -3.02 7.65 1.39
CA ALA A 197 -3.75 8.62 2.20
C ALA A 197 -4.07 9.94 1.45
N GLY A 198 -4.47 9.81 0.18
CA GLY A 198 -4.75 10.93 -0.73
C GLY A 198 -3.56 11.44 -1.55
N ALA A 199 -2.34 10.97 -1.31
CA ALA A 199 -1.15 11.36 -2.06
C ALA A 199 -1.04 10.67 -3.43
N THR A 200 -0.44 11.38 -4.38
CA THR A 200 -0.19 10.91 -5.76
C THR A 200 1.29 10.81 -6.12
N GLY A 201 2.19 11.11 -5.19
CA GLY A 201 3.64 11.07 -5.41
C GLY A 201 4.26 9.69 -5.20
N LEU A 202 5.60 9.64 -5.26
CA LEU A 202 6.44 8.48 -4.93
C LEU A 202 6.22 8.01 -3.50
N TYR A 203 6.16 8.98 -2.57
CA TYR A 203 5.91 8.78 -1.15
C TYR A 203 4.63 9.53 -0.73
N PHE A 204 4.04 9.17 0.42
CA PHE A 204 2.80 9.82 0.86
C PHE A 204 3.00 11.29 1.26
N PHE A 205 4.25 11.73 1.39
CA PHE A 205 4.66 13.09 1.72
C PHE A 205 5.25 13.86 0.50
N GLY A 206 5.10 13.32 -0.71
CA GLY A 206 5.62 13.90 -1.96
C GLY A 206 6.82 13.13 -2.51
N ASP A 207 7.56 13.73 -3.45
CA ASP A 207 8.56 13.00 -4.26
C ASP A 207 10.01 13.11 -3.75
N ASN A 208 10.24 13.90 -2.70
CA ASN A 208 11.59 14.16 -2.23
C ASN A 208 12.03 13.14 -1.17
N ALA A 209 12.80 12.14 -1.60
CA ALA A 209 13.34 11.05 -0.78
C ALA A 209 14.08 11.52 0.49
N ARG A 210 14.63 12.74 0.53
CA ARG A 210 15.31 13.28 1.72
C ARG A 210 14.45 13.30 2.98
N PHE A 211 13.13 13.34 2.81
CA PHE A 211 12.17 13.37 3.91
C PHE A 211 11.80 11.97 4.39
N LEU A 212 12.13 10.91 3.64
CA LEU A 212 11.78 9.52 3.98
C LEU A 212 12.27 9.12 5.37
N LYS A 213 13.42 9.63 5.80
CA LYS A 213 13.97 9.40 7.15
C LYS A 213 13.06 9.77 8.31
N ASP A 214 12.08 10.66 8.10
CA ASP A 214 11.14 11.07 9.15
C ASP A 214 9.94 10.12 9.24
N PHE A 215 9.71 9.31 8.20
CA PHE A 215 8.50 8.50 8.01
C PHE A 215 8.79 6.99 7.95
N ALA A 216 10.01 6.59 7.60
CA ALA A 216 10.34 5.20 7.31
C ALA A 216 11.63 4.74 8.01
N TRP A 217 11.69 3.43 8.26
CA TRP A 217 12.93 2.73 8.56
C TRP A 217 13.44 2.06 7.27
N PHE A 218 14.54 2.56 6.73
CA PHE A 218 15.19 2.03 5.52
C PHE A 218 16.70 2.01 5.75
N VAL A 219 17.52 1.60 4.78
CA VAL A 219 18.94 1.27 5.01
C VAL A 219 19.73 2.38 5.73
N GLU A 220 19.40 3.66 5.50
CA GLU A 220 20.09 4.80 6.13
C GLU A 220 19.65 5.10 7.57
N THR A 221 18.48 4.60 7.98
CA THR A 221 17.87 4.95 9.28
C THR A 221 17.61 3.75 10.18
N SER A 222 17.72 2.52 9.67
CA SER A 222 17.37 1.29 10.39
C SER A 222 18.49 0.72 11.27
N GLY A 223 19.58 1.48 11.46
CA GLY A 223 20.72 1.13 12.29
C GLY A 223 21.92 0.59 11.51
N ASP A 224 23.00 0.31 12.24
CA ASP A 224 24.23 -0.30 11.70
C ASP A 224 24.65 -1.46 12.62
N PRO A 225 24.51 -2.74 12.18
CA PRO A 225 23.97 -3.15 10.89
C PRO A 225 22.46 -2.86 10.75
N PRO A 226 21.93 -2.69 9.53
CA PRO A 226 20.50 -2.49 9.28
C PRO A 226 19.63 -3.59 9.90
N MET A 227 18.52 -3.22 10.55
CA MET A 227 17.53 -4.16 11.11
C MET A 227 16.12 -3.54 11.25
N PRO A 228 15.02 -4.32 11.22
CA PRO A 228 13.67 -3.84 11.51
C PRO A 228 13.60 -3.17 12.88
N GLN A 229 12.88 -2.07 13.04
CA GLN A 229 12.80 -1.30 14.29
C GLN A 229 11.45 -1.48 14.99
N PRO A 230 11.32 -1.12 16.28
CA PRO A 230 10.03 -1.13 16.95
C PRO A 230 9.00 -0.30 16.19
N VAL A 231 7.78 -0.82 16.09
CA VAL A 231 6.70 -0.19 15.32
C VAL A 231 6.27 1.15 15.93
N GLY A 232 5.70 2.03 15.11
CA GLY A 232 5.10 3.29 15.53
C GLY A 232 6.11 4.34 16.00
N LYS A 233 7.37 4.25 15.56
CA LYS A 233 8.45 5.17 15.98
C LYS A 233 8.81 6.24 14.97
N LYS A 234 8.30 6.13 13.74
CA LYS A 234 8.35 7.19 12.72
C LYS A 234 7.02 7.94 12.66
N ARG A 235 6.96 8.99 11.84
CA ARG A 235 5.72 9.75 11.64
C ARG A 235 4.74 8.93 10.79
N ALA A 236 3.48 8.94 11.21
CA ALA A 236 2.41 8.33 10.43
C ALA A 236 2.03 9.16 9.18
N ASN A 237 1.33 8.51 8.24
CA ASN A 237 0.66 9.20 7.14
C ASN A 237 -0.64 9.91 7.61
N LEU A 238 -1.37 10.55 6.69
CA LEU A 238 -2.58 11.33 7.02
C LEU A 238 -3.73 10.49 7.61
N PHE A 239 -3.72 9.17 7.42
CA PHE A 239 -4.68 8.26 8.03
C PHE A 239 -4.22 7.70 9.38
N GLY A 240 -3.06 8.11 9.89
CA GLY A 240 -2.53 7.61 11.16
C GLY A 240 -1.88 6.23 11.07
N LEU A 241 -1.44 5.82 9.87
CA LEU A 241 -0.71 4.57 9.65
C LEU A 241 0.79 4.81 9.76
N TYR A 242 1.42 4.02 10.62
CA TYR A 242 2.85 4.02 10.87
C TYR A 242 3.52 2.92 10.07
N ASP A 243 4.79 3.15 9.73
CA ASP A 243 5.67 2.17 9.08
C ASP A 243 5.05 1.58 7.80
N ILE A 244 4.16 2.32 7.14
CA ILE A 244 3.57 1.91 5.86
C ILE A 244 4.52 2.17 4.67
N GLN A 245 5.62 2.86 4.95
CA GLN A 245 6.81 2.95 4.11
C GLN A 245 8.02 2.53 4.97
N GLY A 246 8.72 1.45 4.61
CA GLY A 246 9.86 0.89 5.31
C GLY A 246 9.54 -0.08 6.46
N ASN A 247 10.54 -0.32 7.30
CA ASN A 247 10.55 -1.33 8.37
C ASN A 247 10.52 -2.77 7.83
N VAL A 248 9.36 -3.38 7.61
CA VAL A 248 9.26 -4.61 6.83
C VAL A 248 8.27 -4.44 5.69
N SER A 249 8.55 -5.06 4.55
CA SER A 249 7.57 -5.15 3.50
C SER A 249 6.35 -5.96 3.98
N GLU A 250 5.19 -5.77 3.39
CA GLU A 250 3.94 -6.30 3.95
C GLU A 250 3.20 -7.23 2.99
N PHE A 251 2.88 -8.44 3.46
CA PHE A 251 1.99 -9.34 2.74
C PHE A 251 0.59 -8.72 2.57
N VAL A 252 -0.01 -8.96 1.40
CA VAL A 252 -1.42 -8.68 1.12
C VAL A 252 -2.16 -9.96 0.73
N ALA A 253 -3.49 -9.88 0.64
CA ALA A 253 -4.33 -11.03 0.30
C ALA A 253 -4.11 -11.53 -1.14
N ASP A 254 -3.80 -10.60 -2.05
CA ASP A 254 -3.78 -10.81 -3.49
C ASP A 254 -2.67 -11.78 -3.95
N ASN A 255 -3.04 -12.57 -4.95
CA ASN A 255 -2.09 -13.30 -5.78
C ASN A 255 -1.37 -12.34 -6.74
N TYR A 256 -0.11 -12.62 -7.06
CA TYR A 256 0.62 -11.80 -8.03
C TYR A 256 0.14 -12.06 -9.47
N THR A 257 -0.06 -10.98 -10.23
CA THR A 257 -0.14 -10.98 -11.70
C THR A 257 0.78 -9.90 -12.25
N GLY A 258 1.54 -10.25 -13.30
CA GLY A 258 2.38 -9.30 -14.03
C GLY A 258 1.62 -8.46 -15.05
N GLU A 259 0.41 -8.90 -15.45
CA GLU A 259 -0.46 -8.15 -16.35
C GLU A 259 -1.52 -7.41 -15.53
N ILE A 260 -1.54 -6.09 -15.69
CA ILE A 260 -2.47 -5.19 -15.03
C ILE A 260 -3.25 -4.43 -16.09
N SER A 261 -4.57 -4.58 -16.10
CA SER A 261 -5.46 -3.80 -16.96
C SER A 261 -5.53 -2.34 -16.48
N SER A 262 -5.56 -1.40 -17.42
CA SER A 262 -5.86 0.02 -17.15
C SER A 262 -7.36 0.29 -16.96
N ALA A 263 -8.22 -0.72 -17.12
CA ALA A 263 -9.66 -0.58 -16.92
C ALA A 263 -9.99 -0.23 -15.46
N PRO A 264 -11.03 0.60 -15.22
CA PRO A 264 -11.51 0.85 -13.86
C PRO A 264 -11.90 -0.43 -13.13
N GLN A 265 -11.58 -0.49 -11.84
CA GLN A 265 -11.87 -1.64 -10.98
C GLN A 265 -12.67 -1.22 -9.75
N VAL A 266 -13.52 -2.12 -9.27
CA VAL A 266 -14.31 -1.95 -8.04
C VAL A 266 -13.96 -3.12 -7.12
N ASP A 267 -13.51 -2.80 -5.90
CA ASP A 267 -13.06 -3.77 -4.88
C ASP A 267 -12.19 -4.93 -5.45
N PRO A 268 -11.08 -4.65 -6.16
CA PRO A 268 -10.27 -5.70 -6.76
C PRO A 268 -9.60 -6.58 -5.70
N VAL A 269 -9.55 -7.88 -5.97
CA VAL A 269 -8.96 -8.93 -5.10
C VAL A 269 -7.84 -9.73 -5.80
N GLY A 270 -7.36 -9.20 -6.93
CA GLY A 270 -6.34 -9.86 -7.75
C GLY A 270 -6.87 -11.10 -8.48
N PRO A 271 -5.97 -11.86 -9.15
CA PRO A 271 -6.35 -13.10 -9.83
C PRO A 271 -6.68 -14.22 -8.83
N ALA A 272 -7.57 -15.13 -9.24
CA ALA A 272 -8.00 -16.25 -8.39
C ALA A 272 -6.86 -17.20 -7.97
N ALA A 273 -5.83 -17.34 -8.82
CA ALA A 273 -4.68 -18.20 -8.54
C ALA A 273 -3.40 -17.62 -9.15
N SER A 274 -2.27 -17.88 -8.48
CA SER A 274 -0.91 -17.60 -8.99
C SER A 274 0.09 -18.52 -8.30
N ALA A 275 1.24 -18.72 -8.95
CA ALA A 275 2.39 -19.39 -8.32
C ALA A 275 3.09 -18.48 -7.28
N HIS A 276 2.74 -17.20 -7.23
CA HIS A 276 3.36 -16.20 -6.36
C HIS A 276 2.31 -15.36 -5.62
N ARG A 277 2.66 -14.99 -4.38
CA ARG A 277 1.93 -14.02 -3.55
C ARG A 277 2.56 -12.65 -3.71
N LEU A 278 1.73 -11.64 -3.49
CA LEU A 278 2.17 -10.25 -3.49
C LEU A 278 2.54 -9.80 -2.07
N TYR A 279 3.58 -8.97 -2.00
CA TYR A 279 3.82 -8.11 -0.86
C TYR A 279 4.15 -6.69 -1.36
N ARG A 280 3.96 -5.69 -0.49
CA ARG A 280 4.07 -4.28 -0.82
C ARG A 280 5.23 -3.63 -0.09
N ASP A 281 5.69 -2.52 -0.67
CA ASP A 281 6.65 -1.58 -0.09
C ASP A 281 8.06 -2.16 0.15
N CYS A 282 8.97 -1.30 0.59
CA CYS A 282 10.33 -1.67 0.94
C CYS A 282 10.47 -2.21 2.37
N HIS A 283 11.64 -2.78 2.67
CA HIS A 283 12.03 -3.15 4.02
C HIS A 283 13.28 -2.38 4.50
N TYR A 284 13.60 -2.53 5.78
CA TYR A 284 14.65 -1.83 6.52
C TYR A 284 16.06 -1.78 5.88
N ALA A 285 16.38 -2.69 4.95
CA ALA A 285 17.71 -2.81 4.35
C ALA A 285 17.74 -2.35 2.88
N GLN A 286 16.63 -1.81 2.37
CA GLN A 286 16.56 -1.25 1.03
C GLN A 286 16.82 0.25 1.01
N PRO A 287 17.27 0.80 -0.13
CA PRO A 287 17.46 2.22 -0.30
C PRO A 287 16.11 2.95 -0.49
N ALA A 288 16.12 4.27 -0.41
CA ALA A 288 14.91 5.09 -0.43
C ALA A 288 14.07 4.91 -1.71
N GLU A 289 14.72 4.64 -2.85
CA GLU A 289 14.09 4.45 -4.15
C GLU A 289 13.24 3.17 -4.23
N ALA A 290 13.46 2.22 -3.32
CA ALA A 290 12.61 1.02 -3.23
C ALA A 290 11.30 1.28 -2.49
N CYS A 291 11.25 2.30 -1.63
CA CYS A 291 10.12 2.58 -0.73
C CYS A 291 9.00 3.38 -1.42
N ARG A 292 8.70 3.10 -2.70
CA ARG A 292 7.66 3.79 -3.45
C ARG A 292 6.29 3.20 -3.11
N LEU A 293 5.27 4.05 -3.05
CA LEU A 293 3.88 3.64 -2.80
C LEU A 293 3.37 2.61 -3.83
N ALA A 294 3.83 2.70 -5.08
CA ALA A 294 3.44 1.78 -6.14
C ALA A 294 4.24 0.47 -6.14
N ALA A 295 5.41 0.38 -5.48
CA ALA A 295 6.39 -0.70 -5.63
C ALA A 295 5.84 -2.10 -5.30
N ARG A 296 5.67 -2.93 -6.34
CA ARG A 296 5.13 -4.29 -6.24
C ARG A 296 6.25 -5.33 -6.14
N HIS A 297 6.04 -6.33 -5.30
CA HIS A 297 6.98 -7.42 -5.15
C HIS A 297 6.27 -8.76 -5.03
N LEU A 298 6.96 -9.82 -5.46
CA LEU A 298 6.41 -11.16 -5.51
C LEU A 298 7.30 -12.17 -4.77
N ILE A 299 6.67 -13.18 -4.20
CA ILE A 299 7.34 -14.28 -3.51
C ILE A 299 6.56 -15.56 -3.73
N ARG A 300 7.27 -16.69 -3.77
CA ARG A 300 6.59 -17.98 -3.70
C ARG A 300 5.95 -18.17 -2.32
N PRO A 301 4.74 -18.76 -2.22
CA PRO A 301 4.04 -18.92 -0.93
C PRO A 301 4.86 -19.66 0.15
N ASP A 302 5.68 -20.63 -0.27
CA ASP A 302 6.48 -21.50 0.59
C ASP A 302 7.87 -20.94 0.94
N PHE A 303 8.23 -19.77 0.38
CA PHE A 303 9.54 -19.18 0.58
C PHE A 303 9.54 -18.18 1.74
N VAL A 304 10.64 -18.13 2.50
CA VAL A 304 10.82 -17.20 3.61
C VAL A 304 11.89 -16.19 3.24
N LEU A 305 11.51 -14.91 3.12
CA LEU A 305 12.44 -13.79 3.05
C LEU A 305 12.84 -13.37 4.47
N LYS A 306 13.92 -13.98 4.98
CA LYS A 306 14.35 -13.76 6.36
C LYS A 306 14.64 -12.30 6.65
N GLY A 307 14.04 -11.76 7.70
CA GLY A 307 14.19 -10.36 8.10
C GLY A 307 13.23 -9.38 7.45
N GLN A 308 12.63 -9.72 6.30
CA GLN A 308 12.21 -8.69 5.33
C GLN A 308 10.71 -8.46 5.27
N VAL A 309 9.89 -9.50 5.37
CA VAL A 309 8.44 -9.41 5.11
C VAL A 309 7.64 -9.77 6.37
N GLY A 310 6.77 -8.84 6.77
CA GLY A 310 5.73 -9.01 7.79
C GLY A 310 4.35 -8.76 7.18
N PHE A 311 3.43 -8.22 7.98
CA PHE A 311 2.07 -7.90 7.55
C PHE A 311 1.36 -7.00 8.56
N ARG A 312 0.24 -6.40 8.12
CA ARG A 312 -0.75 -5.75 8.98
C ARG A 312 -2.15 -6.31 8.73
N LEU A 313 -3.06 -6.04 9.65
CA LEU A 313 -4.42 -6.60 9.62
C LEU A 313 -5.46 -5.61 9.12
N VAL A 314 -6.47 -6.13 8.42
CA VAL A 314 -7.78 -5.50 8.31
C VAL A 314 -8.74 -6.21 9.26
N MET A 315 -9.61 -5.44 9.91
CA MET A 315 -10.71 -5.91 10.76
C MET A 315 -12.05 -5.55 10.12
N GLU A 316 -12.97 -6.52 10.08
CA GLU A 316 -14.34 -6.39 9.54
C GLU A 316 -15.40 -6.16 10.62
#